data_AF-A0A6P7ZNJ1-F1
#
_entry.id   AF-A0A6P7ZNJ1-F1
#
_cell.length_a   1.000
_cell.length_b   1.000
_cell.length_c   1.000
_cell.angle_alpha   90.00
_cell.angle_beta   90.00
_cell.angle_gamma   90.00
#
_symmetry.space_group_name_H-M   'P 1'
#
loop_
_entity.id
_entity.type
_entity.pdbx_description
1 polymer ?
#
loop_
_entity_poly.entity_id
_entity_poly.type
_entity_poly.pdbx_seq_one_letter_code
_entity_poly.pdbx_strand_id
1 'polypeptide(L)' 'MNVTVENVLQILEAADKTQALDMKKHCLHIIVHQFAKVSKLPNLRFLSQPLLLDIIESLANHMTDKQCAELASDI' A
#
# COMPACT_ATOMS: atom_id res chain seq x y z
N MET A 1 6.72 -17.14 -1.91
CA MET A 1 6.77 -16.13 -2.98
C MET A 1 6.96 -14.79 -2.28
N ASN A 2 8.06 -14.07 -2.53
CA ASN A 2 8.37 -12.84 -1.79
C ASN A 2 7.66 -11.64 -2.44
N VAL A 3 7.07 -10.76 -1.61
CA VAL A 3 6.47 -9.51 -2.07
C VAL A 3 7.58 -8.48 -2.30
N THR A 4 7.59 -7.87 -3.48
CA THR A 4 8.59 -6.89 -3.93
C THR A 4 7.89 -5.70 -4.58
N VAL A 5 8.59 -4.57 -4.77
CA VAL A 5 8.02 -3.39 -5.43
C VAL A 5 7.46 -3.72 -6.82
N GLU A 6 8.08 -4.63 -7.56
CA GLU A 6 7.71 -4.96 -8.94
C GLU A 6 6.41 -5.79 -9.02
N ASN A 7 6.16 -6.66 -8.05
CA ASN A 7 5.03 -7.60 -8.05
C ASN A 7 3.92 -7.26 -7.05
N VAL A 8 4.12 -6.29 -6.14
CA VAL A 8 3.17 -5.99 -5.05
C VAL A 8 1.76 -5.67 -5.53
N LEU A 9 1.59 -5.01 -6.68
CA LEU A 9 0.27 -4.66 -7.21
C LEU A 9 -0.51 -5.89 -7.70
N GLN A 10 0.19 -6.86 -8.29
CA GLN A 10 -0.42 -8.12 -8.74
C GLN A 10 -0.81 -8.98 -7.54
N ILE A 11 0.07 -9.03 -6.52
CA ILE A 11 -0.18 -9.78 -5.29
C ILE A 11 -1.31 -9.13 -4.49
N LEU A 12 -1.40 -7.80 -4.45
CA LEU A 12 -2.51 -7.08 -3.81
C LEU A 12 -3.85 -7.48 -4.45
N GLU A 13 -3.93 -7.47 -5.78
CA GLU A 13 -5.16 -7.81 -6.49
C GLU A 13 -5.54 -9.29 -6.29
N ALA A 14 -4.56 -10.20 -6.34
CA ALA A 14 -4.79 -11.60 -6.04
C ALA A 14 -5.28 -11.80 -4.60
N ALA A 15 -4.64 -11.15 -3.63
CA ALA A 15 -5.01 -11.22 -2.22
C ALA A 15 -6.44 -10.72 -1.97
N ASP A 16 -6.85 -9.65 -2.66
CA ASP A 16 -8.21 -9.14 -2.61
C ASP A 16 -9.23 -10.14 -3.20
N LYS A 17 -8.96 -10.66 -4.39
CA LYS A 17 -9.81 -11.66 -5.07
C LYS A 17 -9.97 -12.94 -4.24
N THR A 18 -8.92 -13.38 -3.56
CA THR A 18 -8.94 -14.58 -2.71
C THR A 18 -9.30 -14.31 -1.26
N GLN A 19 -9.65 -13.07 -0.90
CA GLN A 19 -9.97 -12.67 0.48
C GLN A 19 -8.83 -12.99 1.48
N ALA A 20 -7.58 -12.96 1.04
CA ALA A 20 -6.40 -13.16 1.86
C ALA A 20 -6.04 -11.86 2.60
N LEU A 21 -6.81 -11.54 3.64
CA LEU A 21 -6.78 -10.24 4.34
C LEU A 21 -5.40 -9.85 4.84
N ASP A 22 -4.66 -10.78 5.45
CA ASP A 22 -3.32 -10.50 5.98
C ASP A 22 -2.32 -10.17 4.87
N MET A 23 -2.43 -10.87 3.73
CA MET A 23 -1.59 -10.59 2.56
C MET A 23 -1.94 -9.24 1.93
N LYS A 24 -3.23 -8.89 1.88
CA LYS A 24 -3.69 -7.57 1.40
C LYS A 24 -3.11 -6.46 2.28
N LYS A 25 -3.21 -6.58 3.61
CA LYS A 25 -2.61 -5.63 4.57
C LYS A 25 -1.09 -5.53 4.39
N HIS A 26 -0.41 -6.65 4.21
CA HIS A 26 1.03 -6.66 4.00
C HIS A 26 1.44 -5.96 2.69
N CYS A 27 0.68 -6.16 1.61
CA CYS A 27 0.90 -5.44 0.35
C CYS A 27 0.69 -3.93 0.51
N LEU A 28 -0.40 -3.52 1.15
CA LEU A 28 -0.68 -2.11 1.43
C LEU A 28 0.44 -1.47 2.26
N HIS A 29 0.96 -2.16 3.27
CA HIS A 29 2.10 -1.70 4.06
C HIS A 29 3.34 -1.45 3.20
N ILE A 30 3.70 -2.37 2.31
CA ILE A 30 4.84 -2.18 1.39
C ILE A 30 4.59 -1.01 0.44
N ILE A 31 3.36 -0.88 -0.09
CA ILE A 31 2.98 0.18 -1.02
C ILE A 31 3.16 1.55 -0.36
N VAL A 32 2.66 1.78 0.86
CA VAL A 32 2.78 3.11 1.50
C VAL A 32 4.23 3.49 1.79
N HIS A 33 5.10 2.53 2.14
CA HIS A 33 6.52 2.79 2.42
C HIS A 33 7.36 3.03 1.15
N GLN A 34 6.94 2.51 0.00
CA GLN A 34 7.66 2.64 -1.28
C GLN A 34 6.80 3.31 -2.35
N PHE A 35 5.82 4.13 -1.95
CA PHE A 35 4.79 4.61 -2.84
C PHE A 35 5.35 5.37 -4.04
N ALA A 36 6.40 6.17 -3.86
CA ALA A 36 7.06 6.90 -4.95
C ALA A 36 7.60 5.99 -6.08
N LYS A 37 7.91 4.72 -5.79
CA LYS A 37 8.32 3.73 -6.79
C LYS A 37 7.10 3.02 -7.37
N VAL A 38 6.18 2.59 -6.49
CA VAL A 38 4.96 1.88 -6.90
C VAL A 38 4.06 2.74 -7.79
N SER A 39 3.98 4.04 -7.52
CA SER A 39 3.13 4.99 -8.28
C SER A 39 3.55 5.16 -9.74
N LYS A 40 4.80 4.80 -10.06
CA LYS A 40 5.35 4.83 -11.42
C LYS A 40 5.08 3.55 -12.21
N LEU A 41 4.60 2.49 -11.55
CA LEU A 41 4.29 1.24 -12.23
C LEU A 41 3.07 1.42 -13.12
N PRO A 42 3.13 0.99 -14.40
CA PRO A 42 2.01 1.14 -15.31
C PRO A 42 0.76 0.39 -14.80
N ASN A 43 0.97 -0.71 -14.06
CA ASN A 43 -0.08 -1.59 -13.56
C ASN A 43 -1.00 -0.93 -12.53
N LEU A 44 -0.57 0.16 -11.89
CA LEU A 44 -1.38 0.86 -10.90
C LEU A 44 -2.71 1.34 -11.49
N ARG A 45 -2.69 1.81 -12.75
CA ARG A 45 -3.89 2.33 -13.43
C ARG A 45 -4.93 1.26 -13.75
N PHE A 46 -4.56 -0.01 -13.67
CA PHE A 46 -5.44 -1.14 -14.00
C PHE A 46 -6.07 -1.77 -12.76
N LEU A 47 -5.71 -1.31 -11.56
CA LEU A 47 -6.38 -1.76 -10.34
C LEU A 47 -7.85 -1.34 -10.34
N SER A 48 -8.67 -2.16 -9.68
CA SER A 48 -10.06 -1.82 -9.43
C SER A 48 -10.17 -0.54 -8.60
N GLN A 49 -11.26 0.21 -8.79
CA GLN A 49 -11.52 1.42 -8.00
C GLN A 49 -11.48 1.16 -6.49
N PRO A 50 -12.05 0.06 -5.95
CA PRO A 50 -11.93 -0.26 -4.52
C PRO A 50 -10.48 -0.40 -4.06
N LEU A 51 -9.62 -1.10 -4.81
CA LEU A 51 -8.21 -1.27 -4.45
C LEU A 51 -7.42 0.03 -4.48
N LEU A 52 -7.75 0.93 -5.43
CA LEU A 52 -7.17 2.27 -5.45
C LEU A 52 -7.57 3.08 -4.22
N LEU A 53 -8.84 2.98 -3.80
CA LEU A 53 -9.31 3.64 -2.57
C LEU A 53 -8.61 3.07 -1.33
N ASP A 54 -8.45 1.76 -1.23
CA ASP A 54 -7.71 1.12 -0.13
C ASP A 54 -6.27 1.63 -0.04
N ILE A 55 -5.60 1.83 -1.18
CA ILE A 55 -4.25 2.41 -1.24
C ILE A 55 -4.27 3.87 -0.75
N ILE A 56 -5.23 4.68 -1.20
CA ILE A 56 -5.34 6.10 -0.80
C ILE A 56 -5.60 6.21 0.71
N GLU A 57 -6.52 5.41 1.25
CA GLU A 57 -6.81 5.36 2.69
C GLU A 57 -5.58 4.93 3.49
N SER A 58 -4.89 3.89 3.03
CA SER A 58 -3.64 3.42 3.67
C SER A 58 -2.56 4.50 3.66
N LEU A 59 -2.42 5.27 2.58
CA LEU A 59 -1.48 6.38 2.49
C LEU A 59 -1.83 7.50 3.47
N ALA A 60 -3.10 7.89 3.56
CA ALA A 60 -3.57 8.92 4.48
C ALA A 60 -3.30 8.55 5.94
N ASN A 61 -3.58 7.30 6.31
CA ASN A 61 -3.29 6.76 7.64
C ASN A 61 -1.79 6.79 7.94
N HIS A 62 -0.95 6.30 7.02
CA HIS A 62 0.50 6.30 7.19
C HIS A 62 1.10 7.72 7.31
N MET A 63 0.58 8.70 6.57
CA MET A 63 1.00 10.10 6.69
C MET A 63 0.66 10.69 8.07
N THR A 64 -0.50 10.34 8.61
CA THR A 64 -0.95 10.79 9.94
C THR A 64 -0.08 10.18 11.04
N ASP A 65 0.24 8.89 10.93
CA ASP A 65 1.13 8.19 11.87
C ASP A 65 2.54 8.79 11.86
N LYS A 66 3.08 9.09 10.67
CA LYS A 66 4.41 9.69 10.54
C LYS A 66 4.46 11.09 11.16
N GLN A 67 3.44 11.92 10.92
CA GLN A 67 3.33 13.24 11.54
C GLN A 67 3.24 13.13 13.07
N CYS A 68 2.48 12.17 13.61
CA CYS A 68 2.36 11.96 15.05
C CYS A 68 3.71 11.52 15.68
N ALA A 69 4.47 10.68 14.98
CA ALA A 69 5.80 10.27 15.42
C ALA A 69 6.82 11.41 15.40
N GLU A 70 6.77 12.30 14.40
CA GLU A 70 7.66 13.46 14.29
C GLU A 70 7.37 14.49 15.40
N LEU A 71 6.09 14.74 15.73
CA LEU A 71 5.75 15.64 16.85
C LEU A 71 6.17 15.09 18.24
N ALA A 72 6.26 13.76 18.40
CA ALA A 72 6.67 13.14 19.65
C ALA A 72 8.20 13.15 19.86
N SER A 73 9.00 13.38 18.81
CA SER A 73 10.47 13.43 18.89
C SER A 73 11.04 14.81 19.25
N ASP A 74 10.22 15.85 19.30
CA ASP A 74 10.60 17.23 19.63
C ASP A 74 10.25 17.63 21.09
N ILE A 75 9.93 16.66 21.97
CA ILE A 75 9.69 16.82 23.41
C ILE A 75 10.75 16.07 24.20
#